data_AF-A0A9K3GFT2-F1
#
_entry.id   AF-A0A9K3GFT2-F1
#
_cell.length_a   1.000
_cell.length_b   1.000
_cell.length_c   1.000
_cell.angle_alpha   90.00
_cell.angle_beta   90.00
_cell.angle_gamma   90.00
#
_symmetry.space_group_name_H-M   'P 1'
#
loop_
_entity.id
_entity.type
_entity.pdbx_description
1 polymer ?
#
loop_
_entity_poly.entity_id
_entity_poly.type
_entity_poly.pdbx_seq_one_letter_code
_entity_poly.pdbx_strand_id
1 'polypeptide(L)'
;MPFSDCGYGYSVNVDVDDGVDDETYGRMFKPILQSCIDHYRPSAIVMQCGADSLANDRLGSFNLTLNGHGDCVQTVASYGLPTLFLGGGGYTPRNVSKCWTYETALLAGTQLSEEIPYNGFYEFFGPDYTLSVLPSNCQNMNTDRQIEDKVRMVTERLRSLPNAPGVAHGRTNLDAAPIAGKDMFSDSAVAEKRDEEADVAMD
;
A
#
# COMPACT_ATOMS: atom_id res chain seq x y z
N MET A 1 -20.38 30.09 -17.95
CA MET A 1 -19.14 29.90 -17.16
C MET A 1 -18.17 29.14 -18.04
N PRO A 2 -16.88 29.52 -18.12
CA PRO A 2 -15.92 28.72 -18.85
C PRO A 2 -15.82 27.36 -18.14
N PHE A 3 -15.74 26.28 -18.92
CA PHE A 3 -15.65 24.91 -18.42
C PHE A 3 -14.46 24.79 -17.46
N SER A 4 -14.72 24.77 -16.16
CA SER A 4 -13.77 24.25 -15.19
C SER A 4 -13.68 22.75 -15.44
N ASP A 5 -12.52 22.27 -15.85
CA ASP A 5 -12.26 20.85 -16.08
C ASP A 5 -12.70 20.03 -14.85
N CYS A 6 -13.38 18.90 -15.07
CA CYS A 6 -13.90 18.07 -13.98
C CYS A 6 -12.80 17.49 -13.08
N GLY A 7 -11.55 17.46 -13.56
CA GLY A 7 -10.38 17.09 -12.75
C GLY A 7 -9.72 18.24 -11.99
N TYR A 8 -10.10 19.49 -12.25
CA TYR A 8 -9.42 20.64 -11.64
C TYR A 8 -9.58 20.64 -10.12
N GLY A 9 -8.43 20.66 -9.42
CA GLY A 9 -8.38 20.63 -7.96
C GLY A 9 -8.33 19.23 -7.33
N TYR A 10 -8.57 18.16 -8.10
CA TYR A 10 -8.60 16.78 -7.58
C TYR A 10 -7.28 16.03 -7.69
N SER A 11 -6.17 16.73 -7.99
CA SER A 11 -4.81 16.19 -7.92
C SER A 11 -4.03 16.92 -6.85
N VAL A 12 -3.57 16.18 -5.84
CA VAL A 12 -2.70 16.69 -4.78
C VAL A 12 -1.31 16.09 -4.98
N ASN A 13 -0.30 16.96 -5.05
CA ASN A 13 1.10 16.57 -5.11
C ASN A 13 1.85 17.30 -4.01
N VAL A 14 2.73 16.59 -3.32
CA VAL A 14 3.55 17.13 -2.23
C VAL A 14 4.99 16.74 -2.51
N ASP A 15 5.79 17.72 -2.90
CA ASP A 15 7.23 17.54 -3.07
C ASP A 15 7.90 17.49 -1.69
N VAL A 16 8.98 16.72 -1.58
CA VAL A 16 9.87 16.69 -0.42
C VAL A 16 11.31 16.62 -0.91
N ASP A 17 12.20 17.22 -0.14
CA ASP A 17 13.64 17.18 -0.38
C ASP A 17 14.24 15.88 0.19
N ASP A 18 15.49 15.61 -0.15
CA ASP A 18 16.20 14.38 0.23
C ASP A 18 16.26 14.17 1.77
N GLY A 19 16.37 12.90 2.15
CA GLY A 19 16.62 12.49 3.53
C GLY A 19 15.44 12.63 4.47
N VAL A 20 14.21 12.81 3.96
CA VAL A 20 13.00 12.84 4.79
C VAL A 20 12.93 11.59 5.68
N ASP A 21 12.76 11.82 6.98
CA ASP A 21 12.67 10.78 8.02
C ASP A 21 11.22 10.48 8.39
N ASP A 22 11.03 9.45 9.23
CA ASP A 22 9.72 8.97 9.68
C ASP A 22 8.88 10.08 10.33
N GLU A 23 9.47 10.88 11.22
CA GLU A 23 8.75 11.92 11.95
C GLU A 23 8.28 13.04 11.02
N THR A 24 9.16 13.48 10.13
CA THR A 24 8.88 14.54 9.15
C THR A 24 7.83 14.07 8.14
N TYR A 25 7.96 12.85 7.64
CA TYR A 25 6.99 12.26 6.72
C TYR A 25 5.63 12.09 7.38
N GLY A 26 5.57 11.58 8.61
CA GLY A 26 4.32 11.42 9.37
C GLY A 26 3.60 12.74 9.65
N ARG A 27 4.33 13.80 10.03
CA ARG A 27 3.79 15.15 10.23
C ARG A 27 3.18 15.75 8.96
N MET A 28 3.67 15.35 7.80
CA MET A 28 3.15 15.77 6.50
C MET A 28 1.97 14.90 6.03
N PHE A 29 2.16 13.58 6.04
CA PHE A 29 1.24 12.59 5.47
C PHE A 29 -0.12 12.59 6.16
N LYS A 30 -0.12 12.48 7.50
CA LYS A 30 -1.36 12.34 8.31
C LYS A 30 -2.35 13.49 8.12
N PRO A 31 -1.98 14.77 8.28
CA PRO A 31 -2.93 15.88 8.13
C PRO A 31 -3.41 16.06 6.68
N ILE A 32 -2.54 15.82 5.69
CA ILE A 32 -2.92 15.92 4.28
C ILE A 32 -3.93 14.81 3.93
N LEU A 33 -3.63 13.56 4.32
CA LEU A 33 -4.55 12.44 4.10
C LEU A 33 -5.90 12.67 4.79
N GLN A 34 -5.90 13.10 6.05
CA GLN A 34 -7.14 13.41 6.78
C GLN A 34 -7.98 14.45 6.03
N SER A 35 -7.35 15.53 5.55
CA SER A 35 -8.04 16.55 4.75
C SER A 35 -8.59 15.99 3.44
N CYS A 36 -7.84 15.12 2.75
CA CYS A 36 -8.35 14.42 1.56
C CYS A 36 -9.58 13.56 1.90
N ILE A 37 -9.56 12.77 2.97
CA ILE A 37 -10.70 11.94 3.38
C ILE A 37 -11.93 12.81 3.70
N ASP A 38 -11.76 13.89 4.47
CA ASP A 38 -12.87 14.73 4.92
C ASP A 38 -13.58 15.46 3.77
N HIS A 39 -12.81 15.94 2.79
CA HIS A 39 -13.32 16.72 1.65
C HIS A 39 -13.73 15.84 0.47
N TYR A 40 -12.89 14.88 0.09
CA TYR A 40 -13.16 14.00 -1.05
C TYR A 40 -14.14 12.87 -0.71
N ARG A 41 -14.24 12.46 0.56
CA ARG A 41 -15.16 11.41 1.04
C ARG A 41 -15.16 10.15 0.15
N PRO A 42 -14.00 9.53 -0.05
CA PRO A 42 -13.91 8.36 -0.91
C PRO A 42 -14.74 7.20 -0.37
N SER A 43 -15.31 6.40 -1.27
CA SER A 43 -15.94 5.12 -0.92
C SER A 43 -14.97 3.93 -0.95
N ALA A 44 -13.77 4.14 -1.50
CA ALA A 44 -12.68 3.16 -1.55
C ALA A 44 -11.34 3.87 -1.69
N ILE A 45 -10.26 3.23 -1.25
CA ILE A 45 -8.88 3.73 -1.34
C ILE A 45 -8.03 2.73 -2.14
N VAL A 46 -7.12 3.25 -2.96
CA VAL A 46 -6.02 2.47 -3.53
C VAL A 46 -4.74 3.07 -2.97
N MET A 47 -3.99 2.27 -2.21
CA MET A 47 -2.71 2.68 -1.63
C MET A 47 -1.58 1.91 -2.31
N GLN A 48 -0.66 2.66 -2.91
CA GLN A 48 0.56 2.13 -3.49
C GLN A 48 1.68 2.23 -2.44
N CYS A 49 2.23 1.08 -2.04
CA CYS A 49 3.23 0.91 -0.99
C CYS A 49 4.62 0.73 -1.62
N GLY A 50 5.08 1.71 -2.40
CA GLY A 50 6.43 1.72 -2.96
C GLY A 50 7.46 1.65 -1.84
N ALA A 51 8.37 0.69 -1.90
CA ALA A 51 9.41 0.46 -0.89
C ALA A 51 10.73 1.19 -1.24
N ASP A 52 10.78 1.95 -2.34
CA ASP A 52 11.92 2.79 -2.71
C ASP A 52 12.04 4.06 -1.85
N SER A 53 11.01 4.41 -1.07
CA SER A 53 11.10 5.46 -0.05
C SER A 53 11.82 5.02 1.24
N LEU A 54 12.20 3.75 1.36
CA LEU A 54 12.93 3.26 2.53
C LEU A 54 14.38 3.74 2.53
N ALA A 55 14.95 3.88 3.73
CA ALA A 55 16.36 4.13 3.92
C ALA A 55 17.22 3.05 3.23
N ASN A 56 18.33 3.50 2.64
CA ASN A 56 19.28 2.65 1.93
C ASN A 56 18.68 1.92 0.70
N ASP A 57 17.63 2.47 0.09
CA ASP A 57 17.25 2.09 -1.27
C ASP A 57 18.36 2.46 -2.27
N ARG A 58 18.47 1.73 -3.38
CA ARG A 58 19.51 2.00 -4.39
C ARG A 58 19.22 3.22 -5.26
N LEU A 59 17.96 3.59 -5.44
CA LEU A 59 17.53 4.69 -6.29
C LEU A 59 16.82 5.79 -5.49
N GLY A 60 16.10 5.44 -4.42
CA GLY A 60 15.42 6.41 -3.56
C GLY A 60 16.37 7.23 -2.70
N SER A 61 15.97 8.46 -2.38
CA SER A 61 16.73 9.42 -1.57
C SER A 61 16.14 9.68 -0.19
N PHE A 62 15.12 8.92 0.22
CA PHE A 62 14.45 9.07 1.51
C PHE A 62 15.15 8.27 2.60
N ASN A 63 14.77 8.52 3.86
CA ASN A 63 15.36 7.88 5.03
C ASN A 63 14.32 7.18 5.92
N LEU A 64 13.25 6.65 5.32
CA LEU A 64 12.18 6.00 6.08
C LEU A 64 12.59 4.62 6.61
N THR A 65 12.15 4.29 7.81
CA THR A 65 12.23 2.94 8.36
C THR A 65 10.97 2.14 8.00
N LEU A 66 10.95 0.85 8.34
CA LEU A 66 9.72 0.05 8.24
C LEU A 66 8.59 0.62 9.09
N ASN A 67 8.91 1.21 10.24
CA ASN A 67 7.90 1.75 11.14
C ASN A 67 7.26 3.01 10.55
N GLY A 68 8.03 3.95 10.01
CA GLY A 68 7.48 5.15 9.37
C GLY A 68 6.66 4.83 8.13
N HIS A 69 7.12 3.87 7.33
CA HIS A 69 6.39 3.41 6.14
C HIS A 69 5.09 2.66 6.53
N GLY A 70 5.17 1.72 7.46
CA GLY A 70 4.03 0.97 7.99
C GLY A 70 3.01 1.83 8.74
N ASP A 71 3.42 2.92 9.41
CA ASP A 71 2.52 3.89 10.04
C ASP A 71 1.59 4.55 9.01
N CYS A 72 2.05 4.75 7.78
CA CYS A 72 1.20 5.23 6.68
C CYS A 72 0.12 4.20 6.33
N VAL A 73 0.49 2.92 6.23
CA VAL A 73 -0.44 1.81 5.96
C VAL A 73 -1.49 1.70 7.08
N GLN A 74 -1.07 1.72 8.33
CA GLN A 74 -2.00 1.67 9.47
C GLN A 74 -2.92 2.89 9.51
N THR A 75 -2.38 4.08 9.24
CA THR A 75 -3.18 5.31 9.16
C THR A 75 -4.28 5.18 8.11
N VAL A 76 -3.96 4.72 6.90
CA VAL A 76 -4.95 4.51 5.83
C VAL A 76 -5.97 3.43 6.23
N ALA A 77 -5.51 2.29 6.76
CA ALA A 77 -6.40 1.21 7.19
C ALA A 77 -7.37 1.63 8.31
N SER A 78 -6.94 2.56 9.18
CA SER A 78 -7.74 3.03 10.32
C SER A 78 -9.05 3.73 9.93
N TYR A 79 -9.16 4.25 8.70
CA TYR A 79 -10.40 4.85 8.20
C TYR A 79 -11.51 3.83 7.92
N GLY A 80 -11.20 2.52 7.91
CA GLY A 80 -12.19 1.47 7.75
C GLY A 80 -12.87 1.43 6.37
N LEU A 81 -12.27 2.07 5.36
CA LEU A 81 -12.76 2.06 3.99
C LEU A 81 -12.23 0.84 3.22
N PRO A 82 -12.99 0.30 2.24
CA PRO A 82 -12.49 -0.70 1.30
C PRO A 82 -11.18 -0.22 0.66
N THR A 83 -10.08 -0.91 0.96
CA THR A 83 -8.74 -0.47 0.56
C THR A 83 -8.00 -1.57 -0.20
N LEU A 84 -7.47 -1.23 -1.36
CA LEU A 84 -6.55 -2.08 -2.13
C LEU A 84 -5.13 -1.59 -1.89
N PHE A 85 -4.30 -2.43 -1.26
CA PHE A 85 -2.87 -2.19 -1.09
C PHE A 85 -2.10 -2.85 -2.24
N LEU A 86 -1.18 -2.11 -2.85
CA LEU A 86 -0.36 -2.54 -3.97
C LEU A 86 1.12 -2.35 -3.64
N GLY A 87 2.01 -3.15 -4.23
CA GLY A 87 3.45 -2.89 -4.17
C GLY A 87 3.87 -1.75 -5.12
N GLY A 88 5.11 -1.79 -5.61
CA GLY A 88 5.61 -0.94 -6.69
C GLY A 88 7.13 -0.82 -6.66
N GLY A 89 7.67 0.40 -6.64
CA GLY A 89 9.11 0.64 -6.58
C GLY A 89 9.79 0.02 -5.37
N GLY A 90 11.11 -0.17 -5.45
CA GLY A 90 11.91 -0.81 -4.41
C GLY A 90 13.11 -1.54 -5.01
N TYR A 91 14.30 -0.98 -4.84
CA TYR A 91 15.51 -1.38 -5.56
C TYR A 91 16.60 -1.96 -4.67
N THR A 92 16.35 -2.04 -3.36
CA THR A 92 17.05 -2.89 -2.40
C THR A 92 16.17 -4.10 -2.03
N PRO A 93 16.21 -5.23 -2.77
CA PRO A 93 15.21 -6.31 -2.67
C PRO A 93 15.01 -6.89 -1.26
N ARG A 94 16.09 -7.00 -0.47
CA ARG A 94 16.00 -7.46 0.93
C ARG A 94 15.13 -6.55 1.80
N ASN A 95 15.18 -5.23 1.58
CA ASN A 95 14.37 -4.26 2.32
C ASN A 95 12.93 -4.27 1.81
N VAL A 96 12.73 -4.47 0.50
CA VAL A 96 11.39 -4.64 -0.10
C VAL A 96 10.67 -5.83 0.52
N SER A 97 11.33 -6.98 0.61
CA SER A 97 10.73 -8.18 1.22
C SER A 97 10.43 -7.97 2.71
N LYS A 98 11.32 -7.29 3.46
CA LYS A 98 11.07 -6.96 4.87
C LYS A 98 9.84 -6.04 5.00
N CYS A 99 9.75 -5.00 4.17
CA CYS A 99 8.68 -4.01 4.17
C CYS A 99 7.31 -4.62 3.91
N TRP A 100 7.13 -5.28 2.76
CA TRP A 100 5.82 -5.82 2.40
C TRP A 100 5.39 -6.97 3.33
N THR A 101 6.34 -7.72 3.90
CA THR A 101 6.05 -8.70 4.97
C THR A 101 5.52 -8.02 6.22
N TYR A 102 6.18 -6.94 6.66
CA TYR A 102 5.78 -6.15 7.82
C TYR A 102 4.41 -5.49 7.61
N GLU A 103 4.19 -4.78 6.50
CA GLU A 103 2.90 -4.16 6.17
C GLU A 103 1.76 -5.18 6.10
N THR A 104 2.01 -6.36 5.52
CA THR A 104 1.01 -7.45 5.48
C THR A 104 0.65 -7.90 6.90
N ALA A 105 1.62 -8.03 7.79
CA ALA A 105 1.37 -8.41 9.18
C ALA A 105 0.59 -7.33 9.94
N LEU A 106 0.89 -6.04 9.71
CA LEU A 106 0.13 -4.92 10.28
C LEU A 106 -1.34 -4.98 9.85
N LEU A 107 -1.61 -5.21 8.57
CA LEU A 107 -2.98 -5.34 8.04
C LEU A 107 -3.70 -6.59 8.53
N ALA A 108 -2.96 -7.68 8.76
CA ALA A 108 -3.49 -8.90 9.36
C ALA A 108 -3.64 -8.81 10.89
N GLY A 109 -3.31 -7.68 11.52
CA GLY A 109 -3.34 -7.52 12.98
C GLY A 109 -2.40 -8.46 13.72
N THR A 110 -1.30 -8.86 13.07
CA THR A 110 -0.33 -9.84 13.59
C THR A 110 0.99 -9.16 13.91
N GLN A 111 1.57 -9.50 15.06
CA GLN A 111 2.90 -9.05 15.44
C GLN A 111 3.94 -10.05 14.95
N LEU A 112 4.98 -9.55 14.28
CA LEU A 112 6.12 -10.36 13.82
C LEU A 112 7.26 -10.36 14.85
N SER A 113 8.04 -11.43 14.83
CA SER A 113 9.35 -11.46 15.49
C SER A 113 10.33 -10.55 14.75
N GLU A 114 11.30 -10.00 15.49
CA GLU A 114 12.43 -9.28 14.89
C GLU A 114 13.37 -10.24 14.14
N GLU A 115 13.49 -11.48 14.59
CA GLU A 115 14.32 -12.50 13.92
C GLU A 115 13.61 -13.02 12.68
N ILE A 116 14.31 -12.98 11.54
CA ILE A 116 13.79 -13.54 10.29
C ILE A 116 13.75 -15.07 10.41
N PRO A 117 12.63 -15.73 10.10
CA PRO A 117 12.58 -17.19 10.08
C PRO A 117 13.41 -17.75 8.92
N TYR A 118 14.00 -18.93 9.13
CA TYR A 118 14.73 -19.62 8.06
C TYR A 118 13.84 -19.83 6.82
N ASN A 119 14.39 -19.51 5.65
CA ASN A 119 13.70 -19.61 4.38
C ASN A 119 14.73 -19.80 3.23
N GLY A 120 14.27 -20.08 2.01
CA GLY A 120 15.16 -20.31 0.87
C GLY A 120 16.05 -19.13 0.47
N PHE A 121 15.74 -17.93 0.97
CA PHE A 121 16.49 -16.70 0.73
C PHE A 121 17.17 -16.16 2.00
N TYR A 122 17.30 -16.99 3.05
CA TYR A 122 17.77 -16.54 4.37
C TYR A 122 19.11 -15.78 4.33
N GLU A 123 20.06 -16.26 3.52
CA GLU A 123 21.39 -15.66 3.37
C GLU A 123 21.36 -14.22 2.83
N PHE A 124 20.29 -13.80 2.15
CA PHE A 124 20.15 -12.43 1.63
C PHE A 124 19.91 -11.38 2.73
N PHE A 125 19.58 -11.82 3.94
CA PHE A 125 19.30 -10.97 5.09
C PHE A 125 20.48 -10.82 6.05
N GLY A 126 21.63 -11.40 5.72
CA GLY A 126 22.84 -11.20 6.51
C GLY A 126 23.37 -9.76 6.43
N PRO A 127 24.17 -9.33 7.42
CA PRO A 127 24.68 -10.12 8.54
C PRO A 127 23.75 -10.14 9.77
N ASP A 128 22.72 -9.31 9.79
CA ASP A 128 21.83 -9.07 10.93
C ASP A 128 20.72 -10.12 11.05
N TYR A 129 20.18 -10.61 9.92
CA TYR A 129 19.05 -11.54 9.88
C TYR A 129 17.81 -11.04 10.64
N THR A 130 17.63 -9.73 10.73
CA THR A 130 16.50 -9.12 11.43
C THR A 130 15.53 -8.44 10.47
N LEU A 131 14.30 -8.19 10.91
CA LEU A 131 13.28 -7.52 10.13
C LEU A 131 13.57 -6.01 9.97
N SER A 132 14.33 -5.40 10.87
CA SER A 132 14.59 -3.96 10.85
C SER A 132 15.22 -3.43 9.57
N VAL A 133 14.80 -2.21 9.21
CA VAL A 133 15.48 -1.32 8.26
C VAL A 133 15.87 -0.05 9.03
N LEU A 134 17.16 0.10 9.29
CA LEU A 134 17.67 1.24 10.07
C LEU A 134 17.83 2.49 9.19
N PRO A 135 17.56 3.67 9.74
CA PRO A 135 17.83 4.91 9.04
C PRO A 135 19.33 5.06 8.78
N SER A 136 19.68 5.69 7.67
CA SER A 136 21.04 6.09 7.35
C SER A 136 21.41 7.39 8.06
N ASN A 137 22.69 7.77 7.98
CA ASN A 137 23.20 9.04 8.49
C ASN A 137 22.98 10.22 7.52
N CYS A 138 22.12 10.08 6.51
CA CYS A 138 21.82 11.18 5.60
C CYS A 138 21.13 12.33 6.35
N GLN A 139 21.44 13.56 5.95
CA GLN A 139 20.81 14.73 6.52
C GLN A 139 19.38 14.87 5.97
N ASN A 140 18.41 15.12 6.84
CA ASN A 140 17.07 15.52 6.44
C ASN A 140 17.09 16.98 5.95
N MET A 141 16.86 17.19 4.65
CA MET A 141 16.89 18.51 4.02
C MET A 141 15.54 19.25 4.13
N ASN A 142 14.56 18.67 4.81
CA ASN A 142 13.22 19.22 4.98
C ASN A 142 13.10 19.88 6.35
N THR A 143 13.14 21.20 6.38
CA THR A 143 12.91 21.94 7.62
C THR A 143 11.44 21.88 8.05
N ASP A 144 11.19 21.95 9.36
CA ASP A 144 9.84 21.98 9.93
C ASP A 144 8.94 23.03 9.26
N ARG A 145 9.49 24.23 9.05
CA ARG A 145 8.78 25.33 8.40
C ARG A 145 8.36 24.98 6.97
N GLN A 146 9.23 24.36 6.18
CA GLN A 146 8.89 23.95 4.81
C GLN A 146 7.73 22.95 4.80
N ILE A 147 7.76 21.98 5.72
CA ILE A 147 6.70 20.97 5.84
C ILE A 147 5.39 21.58 6.30
N GLU A 148 5.41 22.44 7.32
CA GLU A 148 4.23 23.14 7.80
C GLU A 148 3.61 24.03 6.71
N ASP A 149 4.43 24.74 5.94
CA ASP A 149 3.99 25.56 4.82
C ASP A 149 3.34 24.71 3.72
N LYS A 150 3.90 23.54 3.39
CA LYS A 150 3.34 22.58 2.43
C LYS A 150 2.00 22.01 2.91
N VAL A 151 1.93 21.55 4.15
CA VAL A 151 0.69 21.02 4.76
C VAL A 151 -0.40 22.10 4.78
N ARG A 152 -0.08 23.33 5.20
CA ARG A 152 -1.03 24.44 5.20
C ARG A 152 -1.54 24.73 3.80
N MET A 153 -0.66 24.87 2.82
CA MET A 153 -1.04 25.14 1.43
C MET A 153 -1.97 24.07 0.87
N VAL A 154 -1.66 22.79 1.08
CA VAL A 154 -2.46 21.67 0.57
C VAL A 154 -3.84 21.63 1.25
N THR A 155 -3.87 21.70 2.57
CA THR A 155 -5.12 21.62 3.34
C THR A 155 -6.04 22.82 3.08
N GLU A 156 -5.50 24.03 2.90
CA GLU A 156 -6.27 25.22 2.51
C GLU A 156 -6.88 25.08 1.10
N ARG A 157 -6.10 24.56 0.14
CA ARG A 157 -6.62 24.27 -1.21
C ARG A 157 -7.76 23.25 -1.17
N LEU A 158 -7.60 22.15 -0.45
CA LEU A 158 -8.64 21.13 -0.30
C LEU A 158 -9.94 21.70 0.29
N ARG A 159 -9.85 22.61 1.28
CA ARG A 159 -11.02 23.29 1.86
C ARG A 159 -11.80 24.16 0.88
N SER A 160 -11.14 24.68 -0.15
CA SER A 160 -11.77 25.53 -1.16
C SER A 160 -12.50 24.76 -2.26
N LEU A 161 -12.30 23.45 -2.34
CA LEU A 161 -12.92 22.61 -3.35
C LEU A 161 -14.35 22.24 -2.94
N PRO A 162 -15.28 22.11 -3.91
CA PRO A 162 -16.52 21.42 -3.64
C PRO A 162 -16.21 19.98 -3.20
N ASN A 163 -17.01 19.45 -2.26
CA ASN A 163 -16.95 18.04 -1.88
C ASN A 163 -17.02 17.15 -3.12
N ALA A 164 -16.63 15.87 -2.98
CA ALA A 164 -16.64 14.82 -4.00
C ALA A 164 -17.52 15.16 -5.24
N PRO A 165 -16.94 15.27 -6.44
CA PRO A 165 -17.68 15.52 -7.67
C PRO A 165 -18.47 14.25 -7.95
N GLY A 166 -19.66 14.15 -7.37
CA GLY A 166 -20.44 12.93 -7.38
C GLY A 166 -20.82 12.58 -8.81
N VAL A 167 -20.24 11.51 -9.35
CA VAL A 167 -20.93 10.72 -10.37
C VAL A 167 -22.13 10.12 -9.66
N ALA A 168 -23.34 10.53 -10.06
CA ALA A 168 -24.57 9.92 -9.58
C ALA A 168 -24.48 8.41 -9.86
N HIS A 169 -24.17 7.62 -8.84
CA HIS A 169 -24.37 6.18 -8.88
C HIS A 169 -25.87 5.99 -8.87
N GLY A 170 -26.48 5.95 -10.07
CA GLY A 170 -27.83 5.45 -10.21
C GLY A 170 -27.86 4.08 -9.55
N ARG A 171 -28.62 3.94 -8.47
CA ARG A 171 -28.95 2.64 -7.91
C ARG A 171 -29.67 1.87 -8.99
N THR A 172 -28.96 1.07 -9.77
CA THR A 172 -29.61 -0.02 -10.48
C THR A 172 -30.14 -0.93 -9.40
N ASN A 173 -31.46 -0.90 -9.18
CA ASN A 173 -32.16 -1.92 -8.43
C ASN A 173 -31.76 -3.26 -9.04
N LEU A 174 -30.92 -4.02 -8.35
CA LEU A 174 -30.64 -5.41 -8.67
C LEU A 174 -31.83 -6.32 -8.30
N ASP A 175 -32.89 -5.74 -7.72
CA ASP A 175 -34.16 -6.40 -7.43
C ASP A 175 -35.13 -6.29 -8.62
N ALA A 176 -34.89 -7.09 -9.67
CA ALA A 176 -35.93 -7.67 -10.55
C ALA A 176 -35.33 -8.32 -11.81
N ALA A 177 -34.80 -9.53 -11.68
CA ALA A 177 -34.84 -10.48 -12.78
C ALA A 177 -34.89 -11.91 -12.19
N PRO A 178 -35.94 -12.71 -12.46
CA PRO A 178 -35.93 -14.11 -12.07
C PRO A 178 -34.91 -14.85 -12.94
N ILE A 179 -33.92 -15.46 -12.31
CA ILE A 179 -33.04 -16.43 -12.98
C ILE A 179 -33.86 -17.70 -13.18
N ALA A 180 -34.38 -17.89 -14.41
CA ALA A 180 -34.96 -19.15 -14.84
C ALA A 180 -33.82 -20.18 -14.99
N GLY A 181 -33.93 -21.29 -14.25
CA GLY A 181 -32.85 -22.20 -13.99
C GLY A 181 -32.47 -23.15 -15.13
N LYS A 182 -31.34 -23.83 -14.90
CA LYS A 182 -31.20 -25.27 -15.13
C LYS A 182 -30.14 -25.83 -14.21
N ASP A 183 -30.59 -26.72 -13.33
CA ASP A 183 -29.77 -27.52 -12.43
C ASP A 183 -28.76 -28.34 -13.23
N MET A 184 -27.49 -28.28 -12.83
CA MET A 184 -26.47 -29.23 -13.28
C MET A 184 -25.48 -29.52 -12.15
N PHE A 185 -26.01 -30.14 -11.10
CA PHE A 185 -25.22 -30.97 -10.20
C PHE A 185 -25.91 -32.34 -10.12
N SER A 186 -25.30 -33.32 -10.79
CA SER A 186 -25.45 -34.72 -10.39
C SER A 186 -24.05 -35.30 -10.25
N ASP A 187 -23.81 -35.85 -9.06
CA ASP A 187 -22.59 -36.49 -8.59
C ASP A 187 -21.98 -37.50 -9.57
N SER A 188 -20.65 -37.59 -9.61
CA SER A 188 -19.96 -38.86 -9.29
C SER A 188 -18.44 -38.70 -9.19
N ALA A 189 -17.96 -39.08 -8.01
CA ALA A 189 -16.66 -39.66 -7.62
C ALA A 189 -15.49 -39.67 -8.63
N VAL A 190 -14.36 -39.12 -8.21
CA VAL A 190 -13.04 -39.53 -8.70
C VAL A 190 -12.36 -40.34 -7.59
N ALA A 191 -12.30 -41.65 -7.78
CA ALA A 191 -11.55 -42.58 -6.93
C ALA A 191 -10.09 -42.66 -7.41
N GLU A 192 -9.16 -42.66 -6.47
CA GLU A 192 -7.75 -43.00 -6.68
C GLU A 192 -7.58 -44.41 -7.27
N LYS A 193 -6.63 -44.56 -8.19
CA LYS A 193 -5.83 -45.80 -8.32
C LYS A 193 -4.39 -45.47 -8.71
N ARG A 194 -3.47 -45.86 -7.83
CA ARG A 194 -2.11 -46.28 -8.17
C ARG A 194 -2.19 -47.64 -8.88
N ASP A 195 -1.24 -47.92 -9.76
CA ASP A 195 -0.49 -49.18 -9.79
C ASP A 195 0.75 -49.03 -10.69
N GLU A 196 1.87 -49.49 -10.13
CA GLU A 196 3.17 -49.84 -10.76
C GLU A 196 2.92 -50.98 -11.80
N GLU A 197 3.72 -51.29 -12.82
CA GLU A 197 5.14 -51.70 -12.90
C GLU A 197 5.42 -51.95 -14.41
N ALA A 198 6.51 -51.43 -14.97
CA ALA A 198 7.70 -52.15 -15.46
C ALA A 198 7.56 -53.08 -16.70
N ASP A 199 8.41 -52.74 -17.69
CA ASP A 199 9.35 -53.63 -18.41
C ASP A 199 9.14 -54.09 -19.88
N VAL A 200 10.28 -53.96 -20.59
CA VAL A 200 10.79 -54.62 -21.81
C VAL A 200 10.39 -54.10 -23.20
N ALA A 201 11.31 -53.41 -23.89
CA ALA A 201 12.14 -53.98 -24.97
C ALA A 201 12.80 -52.87 -25.83
N MET A 202 14.13 -52.94 -25.98
CA MET A 202 14.88 -52.28 -27.04
C MET A 202 14.67 -53.02 -28.37
N ASP A 203 14.68 -52.27 -29.47
CA ASP A 203 15.25 -52.65 -30.77
C ASP A 203 15.94 -51.41 -31.37
#